data_AF-A0A7C5JSB3-F1
#
_entry.id   AF-A0A7C5JSB3-F1
#
_cell.length_a   1.000
_cell.length_b   1.000
_cell.length_c   1.000
_cell.angle_alpha   90.00
_cell.angle_beta   90.00
_cell.angle_gamma   90.00
#
_symmetry.space_group_name_H-M   'P 1'
#
loop_
_entity.id
_entity.type
_entity.pdbx_description
1 polymer ?
#
loop_
_entity_poly.entity_id
_entity_poly.type
_entity_poly.pdbx_seq_one_letter_code
_entity_poly.pdbx_strand_id
1 'polypeptide(L)' 'MEDLEKLRILVPHWIEHNAEHAAEFRAWGRRAGGTARALIETAADQLEAANRSLEEALKALGGPIEGRSSETA' A
#
# COMPACT_ATOMS: atom_id res chain seq x y z
N MET A 1 21.82 -5.66 4.39
CA MET A 1 21.30 -6.28 3.15
C MET A 1 19.97 -6.94 3.44
N GLU A 2 19.90 -7.79 4.48
CA GLU A 2 18.67 -8.33 5.08
C GLU A 2 17.52 -7.31 5.21
N ASP A 3 17.78 -6.12 5.77
CA ASP A 3 16.72 -5.10 5.92
C ASP A 3 16.15 -4.60 4.59
N LEU A 4 17.00 -4.46 3.55
CA LEU A 4 16.56 -4.02 2.23
C LEU A 4 15.75 -5.12 1.52
N GLU A 5 16.15 -6.38 1.67
CA GLU A 5 15.39 -7.53 1.17
C GLU A 5 14.05 -7.69 1.89
N LYS A 6 14.05 -7.49 3.21
CA LYS A 6 12.82 -7.44 4.02
C LYS A 6 11.89 -6.32 3.57
N LEU A 7 12.41 -5.13 3.25
CA LEU A 7 11.60 -4.03 2.70
C LEU A 7 10.96 -4.40 1.35
N ARG A 8 11.66 -5.14 0.48
CA ARG A 8 11.09 -5.62 -0.79
C ARG A 8 9.92 -6.60 -0.61
N ILE A 9 9.79 -7.21 0.56
CA ILE A 9 8.65 -8.06 0.94
C ILE A 9 7.56 -7.21 1.60
N LEU A 10 7.92 -6.32 2.53
CA LEU A 10 6.97 -5.52 3.30
C LEU A 10 6.26 -4.46 2.46
N VAL A 11 6.95 -3.81 1.53
CA VAL A 11 6.40 -2.71 0.75
C VAL A 11 5.18 -3.13 -0.08
N PRO A 12 5.19 -4.26 -0.83
CA PRO A 12 3.98 -4.79 -1.47
C PRO A 12 2.81 -5.01 -0.50
N HIS A 13 3.06 -5.60 0.68
CA HIS A 13 2.02 -5.83 1.69
C HIS A 13 1.44 -4.52 2.24
N TRP A 14 2.25 -3.48 2.44
CA TRP A 14 1.75 -2.18 2.86
C TRP A 14 0.91 -1.50 1.79
N ILE A 15 1.28 -1.62 0.50
CA ILE A 15 0.50 -1.10 -0.61
C ILE A 15 -0.90 -1.76 -0.65
N GLU A 16 -0.95 -3.08 -0.54
CA GLU A 16 -2.20 -3.85 -0.49
C GLU A 16 -3.08 -3.39 0.69
N HIS A 17 -2.50 -3.34 1.90
CA HIS A 17 -3.23 -2.96 3.10
C HIS A 17 -3.74 -1.49 3.06
N ASN A 18 -2.93 -0.58 2.52
CA ASN A 18 -3.35 0.81 2.33
C ASN A 18 -4.52 0.92 1.35
N ALA A 19 -4.55 0.11 0.29
CA ALA A 19 -5.66 0.09 -0.67
C ALA A 19 -6.96 -0.43 -0.02
N GLU A 20 -6.87 -1.47 0.82
CA GLU A 20 -8.00 -1.96 1.63
C GLU A 20 -8.55 -0.86 2.55
N HIS A 21 -7.66 -0.16 3.27
CA HIS A 21 -8.03 0.96 4.13
C HIS A 21 -8.63 2.13 3.36
N ALA A 22 -8.07 2.51 2.21
CA ALA A 22 -8.63 3.58 1.37
C ALA A 22 -10.05 3.23 0.89
N ALA A 23 -10.29 1.98 0.50
CA ALA A 23 -11.62 1.51 0.12
C ALA A 23 -12.61 1.55 1.29
N GLU A 24 -12.19 1.10 2.47
CA GLU A 24 -13.00 1.14 3.70
C GLU A 24 -13.32 2.59 4.12
N PHE A 25 -12.34 3.48 4.10
CA PHE A 25 -12.52 4.90 4.40
C PHE A 25 -13.56 5.52 3.48
N ARG A 26 -13.48 5.27 2.16
CA ARG A 26 -14.48 5.75 1.20
C ARG A 26 -15.87 5.18 1.51
N ALA A 27 -15.98 3.91 1.93
CA ALA A 27 -17.26 3.31 2.31
C ALA A 27 -17.90 3.98 3.53
N TRP A 28 -17.10 4.28 4.57
CA TRP A 28 -17.58 4.95 5.78
C TRP A 28 -17.78 6.45 5.60
N GLY A 29 -16.94 7.13 4.82
CA GLY A 29 -17.09 8.54 4.47
C GLY A 29 -18.45 8.81 3.82
N ARG A 30 -18.89 7.94 2.91
CA ARG A 30 -20.24 8.02 2.31
C ARG A 30 -21.37 7.94 3.34
N ARG A 31 -21.20 7.17 4.42
CA ARG A 31 -22.19 7.04 5.51
C ARG A 31 -22.20 8.25 6.44
N ALA A 32 -21.03 8.85 6.69
CA ALA A 32 -20.91 10.02 7.56
C ALA A 32 -21.52 11.30 6.96
N GLY A 33 -21.31 11.54 5.66
CA GLY A 33 -21.78 12.75 4.98
C GLY A 33 -21.07 14.05 5.43
N GLY A 34 -21.46 15.17 4.81
CA GLY A 34 -20.98 16.51 5.16
C GLY A 34 -19.45 16.68 5.16
N THR A 35 -18.95 17.49 6.10
CA THR A 35 -17.51 17.75 6.26
C THR A 35 -16.72 16.49 6.65
N ALA A 36 -17.31 15.60 7.46
CA ALA A 36 -16.66 14.36 7.87
C ALA A 36 -16.37 13.45 6.66
N ARG A 37 -17.31 13.34 5.71
CA ARG A 37 -17.09 12.64 4.45
C ARG A 37 -15.87 13.17 3.70
N ALA A 38 -15.80 14.49 3.51
CA ALA A 38 -14.72 15.11 2.75
C ALA A 38 -13.34 14.84 3.38
N LEU A 39 -13.25 14.92 4.71
CA LEU A 39 -11.99 14.64 5.44
C LEU A 39 -11.60 13.16 5.35
N ILE A 40 -12.56 12.24 5.47
CA ILE A 40 -12.30 10.80 5.36
C ILE A 40 -11.89 10.42 3.92
N GLU A 41 -12.55 10.97 2.90
CA GLU A 41 -12.17 10.76 1.49
C GLU A 41 -10.77 11.34 1.21
N THR A 42 -10.43 12.50 1.79
CA THR A 42 -9.07 13.05 1.71
C THR A 42 -8.03 12.11 2.33
N ALA A 43 -8.33 11.48 3.47
CA ALA A 43 -7.44 10.50 4.09
C ALA A 43 -7.24 9.26 3.19
N ALA A 44 -8.29 8.81 2.50
CA ALA A 44 -8.17 7.73 1.52
C ALA A 44 -7.24 8.11 0.36
N ASP A 45 -7.34 9.34 -0.16
CA ASP A 45 -6.48 9.81 -1.25
C ASP A 45 -5.01 9.95 -0.82
N GLN A 46 -4.76 10.27 0.45
CA GLN A 46 -3.41 10.29 1.03
C GLN A 46 -2.80 8.88 1.11
N LEU A 47 -3.57 7.85 1.43
CA LEU A 47 -3.10 6.45 1.38
C LEU A 47 -2.73 6.04 -0.04
N GLU A 48 -3.52 6.40 -1.04
CA GLU A 48 -3.20 6.12 -2.45
C GLU A 48 -1.94 6.89 -2.90
N ALA A 49 -1.71 8.10 -2.38
CA ALA A 49 -0.48 8.86 -2.64
C ALA A 49 0.75 8.22 -1.97
N ALA A 50 0.58 7.68 -0.77
CA ALA A 50 1.61 6.89 -0.11
C ALA A 50 1.94 5.64 -0.93
N ASN A 51 0.93 4.96 -1.48
CA ASN A 51 1.12 3.79 -2.36
C ASN A 51 2.00 4.10 -3.57
N ARG A 52 1.75 5.22 -4.27
CA ARG A 52 2.61 5.65 -5.40
C ARG A 52 4.06 5.89 -4.96
N SER A 53 4.26 6.46 -3.77
CA SER A 53 5.62 6.68 -3.24
C SER A 53 6.29 5.35 -2.87
N LEU A 54 5.53 4.40 -2.34
CA LEU A 54 5.98 3.05 -2.00
C LEU A 54 6.32 2.24 -3.27
N GLU A 55 5.57 2.39 -4.36
CA GLU A 55 5.89 1.78 -5.65
C GLU A 55 7.23 2.28 -6.20
N GLU A 56 7.50 3.58 -6.13
CA GLU A 56 8.79 4.14 -6.52
C GLU A 56 9.93 3.68 -5.61
N ALA A 57 9.67 3.60 -4.30
CA ALA A 57 10.64 3.03 -3.35
C ALA A 57 10.94 1.56 -3.68
N LEU A 58 9.94 0.76 -4.03
CA LEU A 58 10.11 -0.63 -4.41
C LEU A 58 10.96 -0.77 -5.68
N LYS A 59 10.73 0.08 -6.69
CA LYS A 59 11.58 0.14 -7.89
C LYS A 59 13.03 0.46 -7.54
N ALA A 60 13.25 1.45 -6.67
CA ALA A 60 14.59 1.83 -6.21
C ALA A 60 15.29 0.71 -5.40
N LEU A 61 14.51 -0.13 -4.72
CA LEU A 61 15.01 -1.32 -3.99
C LEU A 61 15.31 -2.52 -4.90
N GLY A 62 15.05 -2.43 -6.22
CA GLY A 62 15.26 -3.52 -7.18
C GLY A 62 14.03 -4.39 -7.44
N GLY A 63 12.83 -3.88 -7.13
CA GLY A 63 11.55 -4.53 -7.38
C GLY A 63 11.15 -5.56 -6.31
N PRO A 64 9.97 -6.19 -6.44
CA PRO A 64 9.57 -7.31 -5.59
C PRO A 64 10.62 -8.44 -5.61
N ILE A 65 10.68 -9.24 -4.55
CA ILE A 65 11.40 -10.52 -4.61
C ILE A 65 10.47 -11.50 -5.32
N GLU A 66 10.80 -11.88 -6.55
CA GLU A 66 10.15 -13.02 -7.20
C GLU A 66 10.38 -14.25 -6.31
N GLY A 67 9.29 -14.94 -5.96
CA GLY A 67 9.36 -16.09 -5.08
C GLY A 67 10.44 -17.06 -5.56
N ARG A 68 11.26 -17.55 -4.63
CA ARG A 68 12.06 -18.76 -4.86
C ARG A 68 11.12 -19.81 -5.44
N SER A 69 11.19 -20.03 -6.75
CA SER A 69 10.66 -21.22 -7.39
C SER A 69 11.26 -22.40 -6.64
N SER A 70 10.40 -23.10 -5.92
CA SER A 70 10.55 -24.46 -5.41
C SER A 70 11.80 -25.19 -5.93
N GLU A 71 12.70 -25.45 -4.98
CA GLU A 71 13.57 -26.61 -4.91
C GLU A 71 13.01 -27.80 -5.73
N THR A 72 13.62 -28.09 -6.87
CA THR A 72 13.57 -29.40 -7.56
C THR A 72 14.83 -29.59 -8.40
N ALA A 73 15.83 -30.24 -7.81
CA ALA A 73 16.84 -31.03 -8.51
C ALA A 73 17.33 -32.14 -7.57
#